data_AF-A0A2G7GNZ7-F1
#
_entry.id   AF-A0A2G7GNZ7-F1
#
_cell.length_a   1.000
_cell.length_b   1.000
_cell.length_c   1.000
_cell.angle_alpha   90.00
_cell.angle_beta   90.00
_cell.angle_gamma   90.00
#
_symmetry.space_group_name_H-M   'P 1'
#
loop_
_entity.id
_entity.type
_entity.pdbx_description
1 polymer ?
#
loop_
_entity_poly.entity_id
_entity_poly.type
_entity_poly.pdbx_seq_one_letter_code
_entity_poly.pdbx_strand_id
1 'polypeptide(L)'
;MQQVIDPLKRKALADCFYLEVPLINASDDEITHNIANAIAIEQVATAMLDGSMSIEDLLESAEDLIADMDTYVEEVEANLEETLLILP
;
A
#
# COMPACT_ATOMS: atom_id res chain seq x y z
N MET A 1 25.78 3.83 7.30
CA MET A 1 25.53 2.98 6.12
C MET A 1 24.03 3.04 5.89
N GLN A 2 23.56 3.59 4.77
CA GLN A 2 22.15 3.50 4.38
C GLN A 2 21.87 2.02 4.09
N GLN A 3 20.91 1.42 4.81
CA GLN A 3 20.49 0.05 4.51
C GLN A 3 19.80 0.07 3.16
N VAL A 4 20.48 -0.43 2.12
CA VAL A 4 19.86 -0.63 0.81
C VAL A 4 19.04 -1.91 0.91
N ILE A 5 17.72 -1.77 0.93
CA ILE A 5 16.82 -2.91 0.85
C ILE A 5 17.00 -3.55 -0.53
N ASP A 6 17.13 -4.88 -0.56
CA ASP A 6 17.19 -5.64 -1.81
C ASP A 6 15.96 -5.31 -2.68
N PRO A 7 16.11 -5.02 -3.99
CA PRO A 7 14.99 -4.63 -4.85
C PRO A 7 13.82 -5.63 -4.87
N LEU A 8 14.08 -6.93 -4.74
CA LEU A 8 13.03 -7.95 -4.69
C LEU A 8 12.28 -7.89 -3.35
N LYS A 9 13.00 -7.74 -2.24
CA LYS A 9 12.41 -7.56 -0.91
C LYS A 9 11.59 -6.28 -0.86
N ARG A 10 12.11 -5.22 -1.46
CA ARG A 10 11.43 -3.94 -1.56
C ARG A 10 10.13 -4.05 -2.34
N LYS A 11 10.15 -4.72 -3.49
CA LYS A 11 8.93 -4.96 -4.27
C LYS A 11 7.92 -5.77 -3.48
N ALA A 12 8.35 -6.88 -2.86
CA ALA A 12 7.46 -7.72 -2.08
C ALA A 12 6.79 -6.97 -0.91
N LEU A 13 7.54 -6.08 -0.24
CA LEU A 13 6.99 -5.21 0.80
C LEU A 13 6.02 -4.17 0.22
N ALA A 14 6.33 -3.56 -0.93
CA ALA A 14 5.42 -2.62 -1.60
C ALA A 14 4.11 -3.29 -2.01
N ASP A 15 4.19 -4.52 -2.52
CA ASP A 15 3.03 -5.31 -2.95
C ASP A 15 2.08 -5.62 -1.77
N CYS A 16 2.52 -5.50 -0.51
CA CYS A 16 1.66 -5.68 0.67
C CYS A 16 0.67 -4.51 0.88
N PHE A 17 0.96 -3.33 0.32
CA PHE A 17 0.13 -2.12 0.42
C PHE A 17 -0.82 -1.94 -0.77
N TYR A 18 -1.09 -3.00 -1.52
CA TYR A 18 -2.01 -2.89 -2.66
C TYR A 18 -3.45 -2.63 -2.18
N LEU A 19 -4.20 -1.86 -2.96
CA LEU A 19 -5.63 -1.64 -2.74
C LEU A 19 -6.43 -2.40 -3.80
N GLU A 20 -7.34 -3.28 -3.38
CA GLU A 20 -8.25 -3.94 -4.32
C GLU A 20 -9.30 -2.94 -4.83
N VAL A 21 -9.46 -2.85 -6.15
CA VAL A 21 -10.45 -1.96 -6.78
C VAL A 21 -11.72 -2.75 -7.12
N PRO A 22 -12.83 -2.55 -6.41
CA PRO A 22 -14.07 -3.26 -6.71
C PRO A 22 -14.64 -2.76 -8.05
N LEU A 23 -14.79 -3.69 -9.00
CA LEU A 23 -15.36 -3.42 -10.33
C LEU A 23 -16.85 -3.77 -10.42
N ILE A 24 -17.39 -4.46 -9.42
CA ILE A 24 -18.77 -4.96 -9.44
C ILE A 24 -19.71 -3.86 -8.94
N ASN A 25 -20.73 -3.51 -9.74
CA ASN A 25 -21.72 -2.48 -9.46
C ASN A 25 -21.18 -1.04 -9.31
N ALA A 26 -19.94 -0.78 -9.74
CA ALA A 26 -19.35 0.56 -9.75
C ALA A 26 -19.58 1.25 -11.11
N SER A 27 -19.80 2.57 -11.06
CA SER A 27 -19.80 3.44 -12.24
C SER A 27 -18.37 3.69 -12.75
N ASP A 28 -18.23 4.12 -14.01
CA ASP A 28 -16.92 4.45 -14.60
C ASP A 28 -16.17 5.54 -13.79
N ASP A 29 -16.90 6.50 -13.22
CA ASP A 29 -16.33 7.55 -12.38
C ASP A 29 -15.82 6.99 -11.04
N GLU A 30 -16.57 6.09 -10.40
CA GLU A 30 -16.14 5.40 -9.17
C GLU A 30 -14.94 4.50 -9.43
N ILE A 31 -14.92 3.77 -10.54
CA ILE A 31 -13.77 2.94 -10.94
C ILE A 31 -12.54 3.83 -11.15
N THR A 32 -12.69 4.95 -11.85
CA THR A 32 -11.59 5.90 -12.09
C THR A 32 -11.07 6.48 -10.77
N HIS A 33 -11.97 6.84 -9.86
CA HIS A 33 -11.61 7.34 -8.53
C HIS A 33 -10.86 6.29 -7.71
N ASN A 34 -11.38 5.06 -7.67
CA ASN A 34 -10.75 3.96 -6.92
C ASN A 34 -9.39 3.58 -7.49
N ILE A 35 -9.21 3.59 -8.81
CA ILE A 35 -7.91 3.39 -9.46
C ILE A 35 -6.94 4.52 -9.07
N ALA A 36 -7.38 5.78 -9.07
CA ALA A 36 -6.55 6.90 -8.67
C ALA A 36 -6.09 6.77 -7.21
N ASN A 37 -6.99 6.34 -6.32
CA ASN A 37 -6.68 6.08 -4.91
C ASN A 37 -5.67 4.93 -4.76
N ALA A 38 -5.87 3.82 -5.47
CA ALA A 38 -4.93 2.69 -5.46
C ALA A 38 -3.52 3.08 -5.93
N ILE A 39 -3.43 3.89 -6.99
CA ILE A 39 -2.14 4.42 -7.49
C ILE A 39 -1.49 5.34 -6.46
N ALA A 40 -2.27 6.20 -5.80
CA ALA A 40 -1.75 7.10 -4.77
C ALA A 40 -1.17 6.31 -3.59
N ILE A 41 -1.87 5.28 -3.11
CA ILE A 41 -1.40 4.38 -2.05
C ILE A 41 -0.06 3.73 -2.44
N GLU A 42 0.05 3.19 -3.67
CA GLU A 42 1.28 2.56 -4.17
C GLU A 42 2.48 3.53 -4.19
N GLN A 43 2.24 4.78 -4.61
CA GLN A 43 3.27 5.82 -4.62
C GLN A 43 3.74 6.16 -3.21
N VAL A 44 2.81 6.29 -2.27
CA VAL A 44 3.11 6.65 -0.88
C VAL A 44 3.85 5.49 -0.17
N ALA A 45 3.41 4.24 -0.38
CA ALA A 45 4.13 3.06 0.12
C ALA A 45 5.55 2.95 -0.45
N THR A 46 5.73 3.25 -1.74
CA THR A 46 7.05 3.26 -2.38
C THR A 46 7.96 4.33 -1.77
N ALA A 47 7.43 5.53 -1.55
CA ALA A 47 8.15 6.64 -0.96
C ALA A 47 8.53 6.38 0.52
N MET A 48 7.68 5.68 1.27
CA MET A 48 8.00 5.18 2.60
C MET A 48 9.16 4.18 2.57
N LEU A 49 9.14 3.21 1.65
CA LEU A 49 10.22 2.22 1.49
C LEU A 49 11.54 2.85 1.04
N ASP A 50 11.49 3.98 0.33
CA ASP A 50 12.65 4.81 0.00
C ASP A 50 13.21 5.61 1.19
N GLY A 51 12.48 5.66 2.30
CA GLY A 51 12.78 6.54 3.44
C GLY A 51 12.59 8.02 3.12
N SER A 52 11.88 8.34 2.03
CA SER A 52 11.53 9.71 1.64
C SER A 52 10.28 10.24 2.35
N MET A 53 9.56 9.34 3.02
CA MET A 53 8.34 9.62 3.77
C MET A 53 8.29 8.75 5.03
N SER A 54 7.68 9.27 6.10
CA SER A 54 7.48 8.49 7.33
C SER A 54 6.23 7.60 7.23
N ILE A 55 6.10 6.64 8.14
CA ILE A 55 4.87 5.82 8.24
C ILE A 55 3.67 6.67 8.67
N GLU A 56 3.90 7.70 9.48
CA GLU A 56 2.85 8.61 9.96
C GLU A 56 2.26 9.41 8.78
N ASP A 57 3.13 9.94 7.90
CA ASP A 57 2.71 10.64 6.68
C ASP A 57 1.98 9.72 5.69
N LEU A 58 2.37 8.42 5.64
CA LEU A 58 1.68 7.42 4.84
C LEU A 58 0.25 7.21 5.34
N LEU A 59 0.06 7.04 6.65
CA LEU A 59 -1.25 6.82 7.25
C LEU A 59 -2.16 8.03 7.04
N GLU A 60 -1.66 9.25 7.25
CA GLU A 60 -2.42 10.48 7.02
C GLU A 60 -2.82 10.63 5.53
N SER A 61 -1.91 10.29 4.61
CA SER A 61 -2.21 10.34 3.17
C SER A 61 -3.20 9.26 2.72
N ALA A 62 -3.23 8.13 3.41
CA ALA A 62 -4.09 6.99 3.09
C ALA A 62 -5.49 7.13 3.72
N GLU A 63 -5.64 7.84 4.84
CA GLU A 63 -6.91 7.96 5.58
C GLU A 63 -8.05 8.50 4.72
N ASP A 64 -7.77 9.48 3.86
CA ASP A 64 -8.77 10.06 2.96
C ASP A 64 -9.05 9.18 1.72
N LEU A 65 -8.20 8.20 1.44
CA LEU A 65 -8.25 7.37 0.22
C LEU A 65 -8.91 6.01 0.45
N ILE A 66 -8.94 5.55 1.70
CA ILE A 66 -9.43 4.24 2.12
C ILE A 66 -10.71 4.40 2.93
N ALA A 67 -11.80 3.80 2.44
CA ALA A 67 -13.10 3.89 3.09
C ALA A 67 -13.16 3.20 4.46
N ASP A 68 -12.37 2.12 4.64
CA ASP A 68 -12.25 1.36 5.88
C ASP A 68 -10.76 1.12 6.18
N MET A 69 -10.15 2.07 6.89
CA MET A 69 -8.73 2.03 7.23
C MET A 69 -8.40 0.87 8.17
N ASP A 70 -9.30 0.51 9.10
CA ASP A 70 -9.05 -0.56 10.07
C ASP A 70 -8.91 -1.91 9.35
N THR A 71 -9.88 -2.22 8.47
CA THR A 71 -9.82 -3.44 7.65
C THR A 71 -8.58 -3.45 6.75
N TYR A 72 -8.24 -2.33 6.14
CA TYR A 72 -7.05 -2.23 5.29
C TYR A 72 -5.75 -2.47 6.07
N VAL A 73 -5.61 -1.90 7.28
CA VAL A 73 -4.44 -2.13 8.12
C VAL A 73 -4.31 -3.61 8.47
N GLU A 74 -5.40 -4.29 8.83
CA GLU A 74 -5.39 -5.73 9.10
C GLU A 74 -4.92 -6.55 7.88
N GLU A 75 -5.38 -6.21 6.67
CA GLU A 75 -4.96 -6.87 5.44
C GLU A 75 -3.47 -6.64 5.14
N VAL A 76 -2.99 -5.41 5.28
CA VAL A 76 -1.57 -5.08 5.08
C VAL A 76 -0.70 -5.81 6.10
N GLU A 77 -1.09 -5.84 7.37
CA GLU A 77 -0.37 -6.58 8.42
C GLU A 77 -0.29 -8.07 8.10
N ALA A 78 -1.41 -8.70 7.71
CA ALA A 78 -1.43 -10.09 7.31
C ALA A 78 -0.52 -10.37 6.09
N ASN A 79 -0.58 -9.52 5.06
CA ASN A 79 0.26 -9.64 3.87
C ASN A 79 1.75 -9.47 4.19
N LEU A 80 2.09 -8.54 5.09
CA LEU A 80 3.45 -8.32 5.56
C LEU A 80 3.96 -9.52 6.35
N GLU A 81 3.16 -10.07 7.26
CA GLU A 81 3.51 -11.28 8.01
C GLU A 81 3.82 -12.45 7.08
N GLU A 82 2.93 -12.73 6.12
CA GLU A 82 3.14 -13.79 5.12
C GLU A 82 4.40 -13.53 4.28
N THR A 83 4.59 -12.31 3.81
CA THR A 83 5.75 -11.93 3.00
C THR A 83 7.06 -12.08 3.77
N LEU A 84 7.10 -11.65 5.03
CA LEU A 84 8.28 -11.76 5.90
C LEU A 84 8.61 -13.21 6.26
N LEU A 85 7.63 -14.12 6.31
CA LEU A 85 7.86 -15.55 6.51
C LEU A 85 8.52 -16.23 5.29
N ILE A 86 8.32 -15.68 4.09
CA ILE A 86 8.79 -16.26 2.83
C ILE A 86 10.13 -15.63 2.39
N LEU A 87 10.41 -14.38 2.79
CA LEU A 87 11.66 -13.70 2.47
C LEU A 87 12.82 -14.22 3.37
N PRO A 88 13.90 -14.78 2.79
CA PRO A 88 15.05 -15.29 3.54
C PRO A 88 15.97 -14.21 4.14
#